data_AF-A0A354ZF66-F1
#
_entry.id   AF-A0A354ZF66-F1
#
_cell.length_a   1.000
_cell.length_b   1.000
_cell.length_c   1.000
_cell.angle_alpha   90.00
_cell.angle_beta   90.00
_cell.angle_gamma   90.00
#
_symmetry.space_group_name_H-M   'P 1'
#
loop_
_entity.id
_entity.type
_entity.pdbx_description
1 polymer ?
#
loop_
_entity_poly.entity_id
_entity_poly.type
_entity_poly.pdbx_seq_one_letter_code
_entity_poly.pdbx_strand_id
1 'polypeptide(L)'
;MNLMVPGVMQGLVGASSFTKLADASMSVYQQARARHDEGTAVRSLGYAATCAGSAAESSAKAQEALRKAQLEARERAEDEQETETQKQTTNTPTPADAVEISRGGQAIADGKTNAAGVHSTEPAADAVEGLVVYTSQAKAAPTAVQPKLSVIA
;
A
#
# COMPACT_ATOMS: atom_id res chain seq x y z
N MET A 1 3.13 8.20 0.41
CA MET A 1 3.06 9.22 1.48
C MET A 1 2.69 8.60 2.82
N ASN A 2 3.07 9.23 3.93
CA ASN A 2 2.70 8.78 5.28
C ASN A 2 1.32 9.33 5.67
N LEU A 3 0.39 8.45 6.06
CA LEU A 3 -0.96 8.81 6.50
C LEU A 3 -1.06 9.03 8.02
N MET A 4 0.00 8.68 8.76
CA MET A 4 0.09 8.87 10.21
C MET A 4 0.46 10.33 10.52
N VAL A 5 -0.44 11.25 10.19
CA VAL A 5 -0.27 12.69 10.45
C VAL A 5 -0.54 13.04 11.92
N PRO A 6 -0.01 14.16 12.46
CA PRO A 6 -0.16 14.52 13.87
C PRO A 6 -1.61 14.51 14.39
N GLY A 7 -2.57 14.98 13.57
CA GLY A 7 -3.98 14.96 13.93
C GLY A 7 -4.58 13.55 14.09
N VAL A 8 -4.13 12.59 13.26
CA VAL A 8 -4.53 11.18 13.37
C VAL A 8 -3.98 10.59 14.66
N MET A 9 -2.69 10.81 14.93
CA MET A 9 -2.05 10.30 16.14
C MET A 9 -2.69 10.88 17.41
N GLN A 10 -2.90 12.20 17.45
CA GLN A 10 -3.50 12.86 18.60
C GLN A 10 -4.92 12.34 18.87
N GLY A 11 -5.75 12.19 17.84
CA GLY A 11 -7.10 11.67 18.01
C GLY A 11 -7.13 10.20 18.46
N LEU A 12 -6.23 9.36 17.94
CA LEU A 12 -6.11 7.96 18.37
C LEU A 12 -5.62 7.84 19.82
N VAL A 13 -4.59 8.60 20.19
CA VAL A 13 -4.07 8.61 21.57
C VAL A 13 -5.13 9.13 22.54
N GLY A 14 -5.82 10.21 22.19
CA GLY A 14 -6.93 10.76 22.96
C GLY A 14 -8.05 9.73 23.15
N ALA A 15 -8.50 9.10 22.07
CA ALA A 15 -9.52 8.05 22.13
C ALA A 15 -9.11 6.90 23.05
N SER A 16 -7.89 6.38 22.88
CA SER A 16 -7.38 5.27 23.69
C SER A 16 -7.31 5.62 25.18
N SER A 17 -6.96 6.86 25.52
CA SER A 17 -6.85 7.33 26.90
C SER A 17 -8.22 7.43 27.54
N PHE A 18 -9.19 8.03 26.85
CA PHE A 18 -10.55 8.15 27.35
C PHE A 18 -11.28 6.81 27.44
N THR A 19 -11.05 5.87 26.52
CA THR A 19 -11.60 4.50 26.64
C THR A 19 -11.10 3.83 27.90
N LYS A 20 -9.79 3.90 28.21
CA LYS A 20 -9.24 3.34 29.45
C LYS A 20 -9.86 3.96 30.71
N LEU A 21 -10.10 5.27 30.70
CA LEU A 21 -10.77 5.96 31.81
C LEU A 21 -12.25 5.54 31.94
N ALA A 22 -12.93 5.33 30.82
CA ALA A 22 -14.30 4.81 30.81
C ALA A 22 -14.35 3.40 31.40
N ASP A 23 -13.42 2.52 31.01
CA ASP A 23 -13.32 1.15 31.51
C ASP A 23 -13.03 1.13 33.02
N ALA A 24 -12.08 1.96 33.48
CA ALA A 24 -11.78 2.10 34.90
C ALA A 24 -13.02 2.57 35.69
N SER A 25 -13.75 3.56 35.16
CA SER A 25 -14.98 4.06 35.78
C SER A 25 -16.09 3.00 35.80
N MET A 26 -16.21 2.21 34.73
CA MET A 26 -17.15 1.08 34.66
C MET A 26 -16.79 -0.02 35.67
N SER A 27 -15.50 -0.29 35.89
CA SER A 27 -15.07 -1.24 36.92
C SER A 27 -15.51 -0.80 38.32
N VAL A 28 -15.37 0.50 38.64
CA VAL A 28 -15.87 1.07 39.90
C VAL A 28 -17.39 0.98 39.99
N TYR A 29 -18.10 1.27 38.90
CA TYR A 29 -19.56 1.11 38.83
C TYR A 29 -19.99 -0.31 39.19
N GLN A 30 -19.36 -1.32 38.59
CA GLN A 30 -19.68 -2.74 38.85
C GLN A 30 -19.44 -3.11 40.32
N GLN A 31 -18.35 -2.64 40.91
CA GLN A 31 -18.03 -2.88 42.32
C GLN A 31 -19.03 -2.19 43.25
N ALA A 32 -19.40 -0.94 42.97
CA ALA A 32 -20.37 -0.18 43.76
C ALA A 32 -21.76 -0.83 43.70
N ARG A 33 -22.17 -1.26 42.50
CA ARG A 33 -23.44 -1.97 42.29
C ARG A 33 -23.49 -3.30 43.04
N ALA A 34 -22.39 -4.05 43.07
CA ALA A 34 -22.29 -5.30 43.84
C ALA A 34 -22.41 -5.08 45.36
N ARG A 35 -22.05 -3.89 45.84
CA ARG A 35 -22.17 -3.49 47.26
C ARG A 35 -23.48 -2.74 47.56
N HIS A 36 -24.37 -2.59 46.58
CA HIS A 36 -25.58 -1.76 46.68
C HIS A 36 -25.30 -0.28 47.05
N ASP A 37 -24.11 0.24 46.72
CA ASP A 37 -23.78 1.66 46.85
C ASP A 37 -24.22 2.42 45.59
N GLU A 38 -25.48 2.86 45.59
CA GLU A 38 -26.08 3.57 44.46
C GLU A 38 -25.44 4.94 44.20
N GLY A 39 -24.97 5.63 45.25
CA GLY A 39 -24.36 6.95 45.11
C GLY A 39 -23.06 6.90 44.31
N THR A 40 -22.18 5.96 44.65
CA THR A 40 -20.93 5.74 43.91
C THR A 40 -21.20 5.16 42.52
N ALA A 41 -22.20 4.28 42.37
CA ALA A 41 -22.57 3.69 41.09
C ALA A 41 -23.04 4.77 40.08
N VAL A 42 -23.99 5.64 40.45
CA VAL A 42 -24.49 6.69 39.55
C VAL A 42 -23.37 7.65 39.15
N ARG A 43 -22.52 8.04 40.10
CA ARG A 43 -21.40 8.95 39.82
C ARG A 43 -20.37 8.32 38.87
N SER A 44 -19.97 7.08 39.12
CA SER A 44 -19.00 6.36 38.28
C SER A 44 -19.54 6.11 36.87
N LEU A 45 -20.83 5.79 36.73
CA LEU A 45 -21.47 5.69 35.43
C LEU A 45 -21.46 7.03 34.68
N GLY A 46 -21.69 8.14 35.37
CA GLY A 46 -21.58 9.48 34.79
C GLY A 46 -20.18 9.76 34.23
N TYR A 47 -19.12 9.44 34.99
CA TYR A 47 -17.74 9.57 34.50
C TYR A 47 -17.46 8.66 33.30
N ALA A 48 -17.94 7.42 33.32
CA ALA A 48 -17.80 6.49 32.21
C ALA A 48 -18.45 7.05 30.94
N ALA A 49 -19.65 7.62 31.05
CA ALA A 49 -20.37 8.23 29.94
C ALA A 49 -19.63 9.44 29.37
N THR A 50 -19.13 10.35 30.22
CA THR A 50 -18.33 11.50 29.77
C THR A 50 -17.05 11.05 29.05
N CYS A 51 -16.33 10.08 29.62
CA CYS A 51 -15.12 9.55 28.99
C CYS A 51 -15.43 8.87 27.65
N ALA A 52 -16.50 8.08 27.56
CA ALA A 52 -16.93 7.47 26.31
C ALA A 52 -17.25 8.52 25.23
N GLY A 53 -17.91 9.62 25.61
CA GLY A 53 -18.17 10.76 24.72
C GLY A 53 -16.87 11.38 24.19
N SER A 54 -15.92 11.70 25.09
CA SER A 54 -14.62 12.26 24.69
C SER A 54 -13.78 11.29 23.85
N ALA A 55 -13.90 9.99 24.08
CA ALA A 55 -13.27 8.97 23.25
C ALA A 55 -13.84 8.97 21.82
N ALA A 56 -15.17 9.04 21.69
CA ALA A 56 -15.85 9.11 20.41
C ALA A 56 -15.47 10.38 19.63
N GLU A 57 -15.45 11.54 20.29
CA GLU A 57 -15.01 12.80 19.68
C GLU A 57 -13.55 12.73 19.19
N SER A 58 -12.66 12.15 19.99
CA SER A 58 -11.24 12.01 19.62
C SER A 58 -11.07 11.06 18.43
N SER A 59 -11.84 9.97 18.40
CA SER A 59 -11.89 9.04 17.27
C SER A 59 -12.43 9.72 16.00
N ALA A 60 -13.49 10.52 16.10
CA ALA A 60 -14.03 11.28 14.97
C ALA A 60 -12.98 12.25 14.39
N LYS A 61 -12.28 13.00 15.25
CA LYS A 61 -11.18 13.88 14.84
C LYS A 61 -10.04 13.11 14.15
N ALA A 62 -9.69 11.93 14.65
CA ALA A 62 -8.69 11.07 14.01
C ALA A 62 -9.13 10.64 12.61
N GLN A 63 -10.39 10.23 12.45
CA GLN A 63 -10.94 9.81 11.16
C GLN A 63 -10.99 10.96 10.15
N GLU A 64 -11.38 12.15 10.58
CA GLU A 64 -11.35 13.34 9.71
C GLU A 64 -9.94 13.68 9.25
N ALA A 65 -8.97 13.68 10.17
CA ALA A 65 -7.57 13.91 9.83
C ALA A 65 -7.01 12.86 8.86
N LEU A 66 -7.41 11.59 9.04
CA LEU A 66 -7.01 10.51 8.16
C LEU A 66 -7.58 10.68 6.75
N ARG A 67 -8.87 11.02 6.63
CA ARG A 67 -9.52 11.28 5.34
C ARG A 67 -8.83 12.42 4.58
N LYS A 68 -8.50 13.51 5.29
CA LYS A 68 -7.75 14.64 4.71
C LYS A 68 -6.36 14.20 4.23
N ALA A 69 -5.62 13.48 5.06
CA ALA A 69 -4.29 12.97 4.69
C ALA A 69 -4.34 12.03 3.48
N GLN A 70 -5.40 11.22 3.33
CA GLN A 70 -5.59 10.35 2.17
C GLN A 70 -5.89 11.13 0.89
N LEU A 71 -6.73 12.17 0.98
CA LEU A 71 -7.02 13.04 -0.16
C LEU A 71 -5.77 13.79 -0.62
N GLU A 72 -5.01 14.39 0.29
CA GLU A 72 -3.75 15.08 -0.03
C GLU A 72 -2.71 14.11 -0.61
N ALA A 73 -2.64 12.88 -0.10
CA ALA A 73 -1.72 11.87 -0.61
C ALA A 73 -2.06 11.45 -2.04
N ARG A 74 -3.35 11.47 -2.39
CA ARG A 74 -3.82 11.18 -3.74
C ARG A 74 -3.55 12.33 -4.70
N GLU A 75 -3.89 13.56 -4.30
CA GLU A 75 -3.67 14.76 -5.11
C GLU A 75 -2.19 14.91 -5.47
N ARG A 76 -1.29 14.80 -4.50
CA ARG A 76 0.15 14.88 -4.77
C ARG A 76 0.66 13.75 -5.67
N ALA A 77 0.06 12.56 -5.60
CA ALA A 77 0.42 11.46 -6.49
C ALA A 77 -0.05 11.70 -7.93
N GLU A 78 -1.17 12.40 -8.13
CA GLU A 78 -1.66 12.81 -9.46
C GLU A 78 -0.79 13.95 -10.02
N ASP A 79 -0.41 14.93 -9.20
CA ASP A 79 0.51 16.02 -9.59
C ASP A 79 1.91 15.50 -9.97
N GLU A 80 2.45 14.57 -9.19
CA GLU A 80 3.74 13.93 -9.48
C GLU A 80 3.70 13.22 -10.85
N GLN A 81 2.62 12.49 -11.16
CA GLN A 81 2.42 11.86 -12.48
C GLN A 81 2.33 12.86 -13.64
N GLU A 82 1.66 14.00 -13.45
CA GLU A 82 1.54 15.02 -14.49
C GLU A 82 2.88 15.74 -14.75
N THR A 83 3.66 15.99 -13.70
CA THR A 83 5.00 16.59 -13.85
C THR A 83 6.02 15.64 -14.49
N GLU A 84 5.91 14.33 -14.25
CA GLU A 84 6.76 13.32 -14.90
C GLU A 84 6.44 13.20 -16.40
N THR A 85 5.16 13.26 -16.77
CA THR A 85 4.73 13.17 -18.18
C THR A 85 5.09 14.42 -19.00
N GLN A 86 5.03 15.62 -18.43
CA GLN A 86 5.49 16.85 -19.11
C GLN A 86 7.02 16.88 -19.34
N LYS A 87 7.81 16.26 -18.47
CA LYS A 87 9.26 16.13 -18.68
C LYS A 87 9.63 15.13 -19.78
N GLN A 88 8.74 14.20 -20.12
CA GLN A 88 8.93 13.28 -21.26
C GLN A 88 8.54 13.90 -22.60
N THR A 89 7.51 14.76 -22.66
CA THR A 89 7.07 15.41 -23.90
C THR A 89 7.96 16.58 -24.34
N THR A 90 8.72 17.18 -23.42
CA THR A 90 9.71 18.24 -23.74
C THR A 90 11.07 17.70 -24.20
N ASN A 91 11.27 16.38 -24.17
CA ASN A 91 12.50 15.71 -24.60
C ASN A 91 12.32 14.85 -25.86
N THR A 92 11.19 14.94 -26.58
CA THR A 92 11.11 14.41 -27.94
C THR A 92 11.69 15.44 -28.91
N PRO A 93 12.90 15.24 -29.47
CA PRO A 93 13.35 16.07 -30.57
C PRO A 93 12.36 15.89 -31.72
N THR A 94 11.72 16.98 -32.11
CA THR A 94 11.05 17.12 -33.39
C THR A 94 11.96 16.55 -34.47
N PRO A 95 11.55 15.58 -35.32
CA PRO A 95 12.26 15.29 -36.55
C PRO A 95 11.94 16.43 -37.53
N ALA A 96 12.49 17.62 -37.25
CA ALA A 96 12.65 18.68 -38.22
C ALA A 96 13.98 18.44 -38.92
N ASP A 97 14.00 17.47 -39.83
CA ASP A 97 14.97 17.48 -40.92
C ASP A 97 14.33 16.89 -42.17
N ALA A 98 13.77 17.81 -42.97
CA ALA A 98 13.25 17.52 -44.28
C ALA A 98 14.44 17.26 -45.22
N VAL A 99 14.82 16.00 -45.39
CA VAL A 99 15.77 15.62 -46.43
C VAL A 99 15.00 15.52 -47.76
N GLU A 100 15.19 16.51 -48.62
CA GLU A 100 14.81 16.46 -50.03
C GLU A 100 15.48 15.25 -50.69
N ILE A 101 14.69 14.23 -51.01
CA ILE A 101 15.16 13.13 -51.86
C ILE A 101 15.19 13.65 -53.29
N SER A 102 16.37 14.10 -53.72
CA SER A 102 16.63 14.56 -55.09
C SER A 102 16.26 13.48 -56.11
N ARG A 103 15.44 13.88 -57.08
CA ARG A 103 14.75 13.04 -58.07
C ARG A 103 15.65 12.64 -59.25
N GLY A 104 16.88 12.20 -58.99
CA GLY A 104 17.86 11.92 -60.05
C GLY A 104 18.89 10.86 -59.66
N GLY A 105 18.59 9.60 -59.93
CA GLY A 105 19.51 8.47 -59.76
C GLY A 105 18.98 7.25 -60.50
N GLN A 106 19.52 7.06 -61.70
CA GLN A 106 19.06 6.19 -62.77
C GLN A 106 19.31 4.70 -62.48
N ALA A 107 18.49 3.85 -63.12
CA ALA A 107 18.45 2.39 -63.08
C ALA A 107 19.80 1.64 -63.20
N ILE A 108 19.83 0.43 -62.64
CA ILE A 108 20.09 -0.88 -63.30
C ILE A 108 20.58 -1.88 -62.24
N ALA A 109 19.81 -2.95 -62.03
CA ALA A 109 20.32 -4.32 -61.97
C ALA A 109 19.14 -5.28 -61.78
N ASP A 110 18.56 -5.69 -62.91
CA ASP A 110 17.75 -6.90 -63.02
C ASP A 110 18.55 -8.12 -62.54
N GLY A 111 17.93 -8.92 -61.68
CA GLY A 111 18.44 -10.20 -61.21
C GLY A 111 17.28 -11.07 -60.73
N LYS A 112 16.46 -11.52 -61.69
CA LYS A 112 15.25 -12.33 -61.49
C LYS A 112 15.57 -13.74 -60.98
N THR A 113 14.54 -14.35 -60.38
CA THR A 113 14.26 -15.79 -60.16
C THR A 113 14.68 -16.34 -58.78
N ASN A 114 13.86 -17.07 -58.01
CA ASN A 114 12.49 -17.58 -58.15
C ASN A 114 11.88 -17.84 -56.76
N ALA A 115 10.55 -17.86 -56.74
CA ALA A 115 9.70 -18.28 -55.64
C ALA A 115 9.87 -19.77 -55.28
N ALA A 116 9.84 -20.06 -53.97
CA ALA A 116 9.36 -21.26 -53.30
C ALA A 116 9.73 -21.06 -51.81
N GLY A 117 8.92 -21.28 -50.80
CA GLY A 117 7.68 -21.99 -50.63
C GLY A 117 7.58 -22.17 -49.11
N VAL A 118 6.41 -21.91 -48.55
CA VAL A 118 6.11 -22.11 -47.13
C VAL A 118 6.41 -23.56 -46.75
N HIS A 119 7.18 -23.75 -45.67
CA HIS A 119 7.04 -24.93 -44.83
C HIS A 119 6.99 -24.48 -43.38
N SER A 120 5.77 -24.37 -42.85
CA SER A 120 5.54 -24.61 -41.43
C SER A 120 6.06 -25.99 -41.06
N THR A 121 6.77 -26.08 -39.96
CA THR A 121 6.88 -27.30 -39.14
C THR A 121 7.36 -26.91 -37.75
N GLU A 122 6.41 -26.63 -36.86
CA GLU A 122 6.41 -27.31 -35.55
C GLU A 122 5.84 -28.72 -35.81
N PRO A 123 6.34 -29.78 -35.17
CA PRO A 123 6.23 -30.00 -33.72
C PRO A 123 7.58 -30.48 -33.12
N ALA A 124 7.81 -30.67 -31.82
CA ALA A 124 6.93 -31.16 -30.78
C ALA A 124 7.42 -30.72 -29.41
N ALA A 125 6.45 -30.63 -28.50
CA ALA A 125 6.62 -30.55 -27.07
C ALA A 125 7.60 -31.61 -26.53
N ASP A 126 8.46 -31.22 -25.59
CA ASP A 126 8.34 -31.85 -24.29
C ASP A 126 8.76 -30.90 -23.17
N ALA A 127 8.22 -31.21 -22.00
CA ALA A 127 7.94 -30.33 -20.91
C ALA A 127 9.16 -29.71 -20.19
N VAL A 128 8.84 -28.55 -19.64
CA VAL A 128 9.56 -27.74 -18.66
C VAL A 128 10.10 -28.57 -17.50
N GLU A 129 11.39 -28.48 -17.21
CA GLU A 129 11.85 -28.16 -15.85
C GLU A 129 13.13 -27.32 -15.93
N GLY A 130 12.99 -26.08 -15.48
CA GLY A 130 13.86 -24.97 -15.83
C GLY A 130 15.26 -25.05 -15.24
N LEU A 131 16.22 -24.82 -16.14
CA LEU A 131 17.51 -24.17 -15.92
C LEU A 131 17.57 -23.34 -14.62
N VAL A 132 18.37 -23.82 -13.66
CA VAL A 132 18.63 -23.13 -12.40
C VAL A 132 19.72 -22.07 -12.63
N VAL A 133 19.31 -20.80 -12.60
CA VAL A 133 20.22 -19.65 -12.66
C VAL A 133 20.41 -19.10 -11.24
N TYR A 134 21.64 -19.15 -10.73
CA TYR A 134 22.03 -18.54 -9.45
C TYR A 134 22.86 -17.28 -9.71
N THR A 135 22.34 -16.11 -9.34
CA THR A 135 23.17 -14.91 -9.18
C THR A 135 22.78 -14.14 -7.92
N SER A 136 23.81 -13.62 -7.26
CA SER A 136 23.96 -13.29 -5.84
C SER A 136 22.97 -12.25 -5.28
N GLN A 137 22.09 -12.65 -4.35
CA GLN A 137 21.73 -11.88 -3.14
C GLN A 137 20.97 -12.77 -2.13
N ALA A 138 21.35 -12.58 -0.86
CA ALA A 138 20.72 -13.01 0.39
C ALA A 138 20.23 -14.47 0.52
N LYS A 139 21.01 -15.25 1.27
CA LYS A 139 20.65 -16.54 1.85
C LYS A 139 19.40 -16.44 2.73
N ALA A 140 18.29 -17.03 2.30
CA ALA A 140 17.27 -17.60 3.18
C ALA A 140 16.96 -19.03 2.69
N ALA A 141 17.21 -20.01 3.56
CA ALA A 141 16.85 -21.41 3.32
C ALA A 141 15.48 -21.69 3.94
N PRO A 142 14.62 -22.52 3.31
CA PRO A 142 13.47 -23.08 3.98
C PRO A 142 13.82 -24.39 4.69
N THR A 143 13.00 -24.70 5.70
CA THR A 143 12.50 -26.01 6.16
C THR A 143 12.81 -26.40 7.61
N ALA A 144 11.73 -26.81 8.27
CA ALA A 144 11.46 -27.06 9.69
C ALA A 144 12.13 -28.30 10.29
N VAL A 145 12.40 -28.30 11.62
CA VAL A 145 12.21 -29.43 12.58
C VAL A 145 12.18 -28.93 14.06
N GLN A 146 11.00 -29.08 14.70
CA GLN A 146 10.58 -29.30 16.12
C GLN A 146 11.11 -28.48 17.35
N PRO A 147 10.22 -28.06 18.28
CA PRO A 147 10.58 -27.56 19.61
C PRO A 147 10.78 -28.71 20.62
N LYS A 148 11.90 -28.72 21.37
CA LYS A 148 12.07 -29.53 22.58
C LYS A 148 11.56 -28.75 23.80
N LEU A 149 10.43 -29.17 24.36
CA LEU A 149 9.98 -28.78 25.70
C LEU A 149 10.54 -29.77 26.71
N SER A 150 11.29 -29.29 27.71
CA SER A 150 11.63 -30.08 28.90
C SER A 150 10.91 -29.48 30.11
N VAL A 151 10.01 -30.25 30.71
CA VAL A 151 9.43 -30.00 32.03
C VAL A 151 10.34 -30.67 33.05
N ILE A 152 10.84 -29.92 34.02
CA ILE A 152 11.49 -30.47 35.21
C ILE A 152 10.38 -30.61 36.26
N ALA A 153 10.16 -31.85 36.71
CA ALA A 153 9.24 -32.20 37.79
C ALA A 153 9.82 -31.88 39.17
#